data_AF-A0A7W9AJE5-F1
#
_entry.id   AF-A0A7W9AJE5-F1
#
_cell.length_a   1.000
_cell.length_b   1.000
_cell.length_c   1.000
_cell.angle_alpha   90.00
_cell.angle_beta   90.00
_cell.angle_gamma   90.00
#
_symmetry.space_group_name_H-M   'P 1'
#
loop_
_entity.id
_entity.type
_entity.pdbx_description
1 polymer ?
#
loop_
_entity_poly.entity_id
_entity_poly.type
_entity_poly.pdbx_seq_one_letter_code
_entity_poly.pdbx_strand_id
1 'polypeptide(L)'
;MKRKRWLALGILLFSTSCERDGGIIGQGHLDGVAGMFVLEDDYRTVALTSVQHSVFYQIGNRRELVFKGMGGDQPRISLIGPDTILLRYCRGSIDKVESSFFEQPSPDNGVRILRLQVVTVPGVSIKGRSVC
;
A
#
# COMPACT_ATOMS: atom_id res chain seq x y z
N MET A 1 22.23 -21.82 62.87
CA MET A 1 22.41 -22.09 61.43
C MET A 1 21.48 -21.18 60.64
N LYS A 2 22.01 -20.29 59.79
CA LYS A 2 21.29 -19.20 59.10
C LYS A 2 20.60 -19.72 57.82
N ARG A 3 19.28 -19.66 57.72
CA ARG A 3 18.56 -19.95 56.46
C ARG A 3 18.37 -18.66 55.67
N LYS A 4 18.99 -18.63 54.48
CA LYS A 4 19.00 -17.51 53.53
C LYS A 4 17.59 -17.24 52.99
N ARG A 5 17.19 -15.97 53.01
CA ARG A 5 16.00 -15.43 52.35
C ARG A 5 16.22 -15.48 50.83
N TRP A 6 15.33 -16.12 50.11
CA TRP A 6 15.28 -16.05 48.65
C TRP A 6 14.42 -14.85 48.26
N LEU A 7 15.02 -13.82 47.69
CA LEU A 7 14.29 -12.78 46.97
C LEU A 7 13.76 -13.40 45.68
N ALA A 8 12.44 -13.52 45.55
CA ALA A 8 11.81 -13.77 44.27
C ALA A 8 11.85 -12.44 43.48
N LEU A 9 12.79 -12.35 42.54
CA LEU A 9 12.85 -11.28 41.55
C LEU A 9 11.77 -11.55 40.49
N GLY A 10 10.57 -11.02 40.71
CA GLY A 10 9.49 -11.07 39.73
C GLY A 10 9.82 -10.18 38.54
N ILE A 11 10.28 -10.78 37.44
CA ILE A 11 10.44 -10.10 36.15
C ILE A 11 9.03 -9.84 35.61
N LEU A 12 8.54 -8.61 35.72
CA LEU A 12 7.40 -8.13 34.95
C LEU A 12 7.81 -8.08 33.47
N LEU A 13 7.43 -9.12 32.72
CA LEU A 13 7.45 -9.10 31.27
C LEU A 13 6.33 -8.17 30.80
N PHE A 14 6.66 -6.90 30.59
CA PHE A 14 5.85 -6.02 29.76
C PHE A 14 5.93 -6.54 28.33
N SER A 15 4.97 -7.38 27.92
CA SER A 15 4.71 -7.64 26.52
C SER A 15 4.10 -6.38 25.90
N THR A 16 4.94 -5.41 25.59
CA THR A 16 4.56 -4.33 24.67
C THR A 16 4.32 -5.00 23.33
N SER A 17 3.06 -5.32 23.04
CA SER A 17 2.64 -5.63 21.68
C SER A 17 2.95 -4.39 20.86
N CYS A 18 4.10 -4.38 20.19
CA CYS A 18 4.37 -3.48 19.09
C CYS A 18 3.42 -3.86 17.96
N GLU A 19 2.17 -3.43 18.08
CA GLU A 19 1.24 -3.45 16.97
C GLU A 19 1.78 -2.46 15.95
N ARG A 20 2.31 -2.95 14.82
CA ARG A 20 2.75 -2.08 13.72
C ARG A 20 1.49 -1.45 13.11
N ASP A 21 1.31 -0.14 13.20
CA ASP A 21 0.23 0.59 12.51
C ASP A 21 0.26 0.23 11.03
N GLY A 22 -0.78 -0.47 10.57
CA GLY A 22 -1.20 -0.34 9.17
C GLY A 22 -1.29 1.15 8.87
N GLY A 23 -0.85 1.56 7.69
CA GLY A 23 -0.57 2.97 7.46
C GLY A 23 0.07 3.24 6.11
N ILE A 24 0.40 4.51 5.91
CA ILE A 24 0.93 5.01 4.65
C ILE A 24 2.36 4.50 4.47
N ILE A 25 2.57 3.71 3.43
CA ILE A 25 3.87 3.13 3.05
C ILE A 25 4.47 3.80 1.81
N GLY A 26 3.72 4.71 1.17
CA GLY A 26 4.21 5.48 0.04
C GLY A 26 3.24 6.56 -0.40
N GLN A 27 3.78 7.64 -0.93
CA GLN A 27 3.01 8.71 -1.56
C GLN A 27 3.78 9.21 -2.78
N GLY A 28 3.06 9.64 -3.83
CA GLY A 28 3.72 10.15 -5.03
C GLY A 28 2.77 10.89 -5.96
N HIS A 29 3.34 11.84 -6.69
CA HIS A 29 2.69 12.51 -7.82
C HIS A 29 3.19 11.90 -9.12
N LEU A 30 2.36 11.95 -10.15
CA LEU A 30 2.76 11.68 -11.53
C LEU A 30 2.78 13.01 -12.28
N ASP A 31 3.79 13.23 -13.11
CA ASP A 31 3.88 14.46 -13.89
C ASP A 31 2.63 14.65 -14.76
N GLY A 32 2.06 15.85 -14.70
CA GLY A 32 0.83 16.18 -15.42
C GLY A 32 -0.44 15.57 -14.83
N VAL A 33 -0.40 14.92 -13.66
CA VAL A 33 -1.57 14.52 -12.86
C VAL A 33 -1.69 15.45 -11.65
N ALA A 34 -2.87 16.03 -11.44
CA ALA A 34 -3.12 17.02 -10.39
C ALA A 34 -3.19 16.38 -8.99
N GLY A 35 -3.71 15.17 -8.89
CA GLY A 35 -3.82 14.44 -7.62
C GLY A 35 -2.56 13.68 -7.22
N MET A 36 -2.59 13.14 -6.01
CA MET A 36 -1.54 12.32 -5.41
C MET A 36 -2.01 10.88 -5.25
N PHE A 37 -1.12 9.92 -5.45
CA PHE A 37 -1.36 8.52 -5.10
C PHE A 37 -0.82 8.24 -3.70
N VAL A 38 -1.65 7.62 -2.86
CA VAL A 38 -1.31 7.21 -1.49
C VAL A 38 -1.42 5.70 -1.39
N LEU A 39 -0.31 5.05 -1.06
CA LEU A 39 -0.21 3.62 -0.81
C LEU A 39 -0.30 3.35 0.69
N GLU A 40 -1.18 2.41 1.05
CA GLU A 40 -1.36 1.94 2.42
C GLU A 40 -1.21 0.43 2.53
N ASP A 41 -0.75 0.00 3.71
CA ASP A 41 -0.77 -1.38 4.20
C ASP A 41 -1.93 -1.52 5.21
N ASP A 42 -2.95 -2.30 4.86
CA ASP A 42 -4.27 -2.25 5.53
C ASP A 42 -4.42 -3.17 6.75
N TYR A 43 -3.55 -4.18 6.95
CA TYR A 43 -3.78 -5.21 7.98
C TYR A 43 -2.86 -5.10 9.20
N ARG A 44 -3.52 -5.08 10.36
CA ARG A 44 -2.98 -5.34 11.71
C ARG A 44 -3.70 -6.55 12.29
N THR A 45 -3.09 -7.73 12.27
CA THR A 45 -3.24 -8.78 13.28
C THR A 45 -2.36 -9.97 12.90
N VAL A 46 -1.76 -10.58 13.91
CA VAL A 46 -0.90 -11.77 13.84
C VAL A 46 -1.69 -12.90 13.14
N ALA A 47 -1.26 -13.56 12.05
CA ALA A 47 0.07 -13.83 11.52
C ALA A 47 0.36 -13.14 10.17
N LEU A 48 1.65 -12.91 9.90
CA LEU A 48 2.30 -12.33 8.71
C LEU A 48 2.04 -13.06 7.37
N THR A 49 0.93 -13.76 7.20
CA THR A 49 0.72 -14.63 6.03
C THR A 49 0.07 -13.93 4.84
N SER A 50 -0.56 -12.76 5.03
CA SER A 50 -1.17 -12.00 3.92
C SER A 50 -0.98 -10.50 4.08
N VAL A 51 -0.12 -9.90 3.24
CA VAL A 51 0.00 -8.44 3.10
C VAL A 51 -1.19 -7.92 2.30
N GLN A 52 -1.81 -6.79 2.67
CA GLN A 52 -2.86 -6.17 1.88
C GLN A 52 -2.48 -4.73 1.56
N HIS A 53 -2.54 -4.39 0.27
CA HIS A 53 -2.20 -3.07 -0.22
C HIS A 53 -3.43 -2.36 -0.76
N SER A 54 -3.64 -1.12 -0.32
CA SER A 54 -4.60 -0.20 -0.92
C SER A 54 -3.87 0.96 -1.58
N VAL A 55 -4.37 1.35 -2.75
CA VAL A 55 -3.94 2.58 -3.42
C VAL A 55 -5.14 3.51 -3.50
N PHE A 56 -4.91 4.73 -3.04
CA PHE A 56 -5.89 5.78 -3.09
C PHE A 56 -5.41 6.91 -4.00
N TYR A 57 -6.32 7.48 -4.75
CA TYR A 57 -6.12 8.74 -5.43
C TYR A 57 -6.66 9.87 -4.56
N GLN A 58 -5.85 10.90 -4.31
CA GLN A 58 -6.18 12.01 -3.43
C GLN A 58 -6.10 13.34 -4.18
N ILE A 59 -7.18 14.12 -4.14
CA ILE A 59 -7.23 15.52 -4.60
C ILE A 59 -7.76 16.38 -3.46
N GLY A 60 -6.95 17.33 -3.00
CA GLY A 60 -7.28 18.14 -1.82
C GLY A 60 -7.59 17.24 -0.62
N ASN A 61 -8.80 17.39 -0.07
CA ASN A 61 -9.29 16.59 1.06
C ASN A 61 -10.08 15.34 0.63
N ARG A 62 -10.29 15.12 -0.67
CA ARG A 62 -10.99 13.94 -1.18
C ARG A 62 -10.00 12.83 -1.46
N ARG A 63 -10.36 11.63 -1.04
CA ARG A 63 -9.54 10.43 -1.20
C ARG A 63 -10.42 9.28 -1.66
N GLU A 64 -10.07 8.69 -2.79
CA GLU A 64 -10.83 7.63 -3.44
C GLU A 64 -9.98 6.37 -3.55
N LEU A 65 -10.51 5.22 -3.10
CA LEU A 65 -9.84 3.93 -3.24
C LEU A 65 -9.89 3.50 -4.71
N VAL A 66 -8.74 3.42 -5.37
CA VAL A 66 -8.66 3.05 -6.80
C VAL A 66 -8.14 1.64 -7.03
N PHE A 67 -7.47 1.05 -6.03
CA PHE A 67 -6.99 -0.33 -6.11
C PHE A 67 -6.88 -0.95 -4.72
N LYS A 68 -7.18 -2.26 -4.64
CA LYS A 68 -6.96 -3.10 -3.46
C LYS A 68 -6.49 -4.49 -3.89
N GLY A 69 -5.47 -5.02 -3.24
CA GLY A 69 -5.00 -6.39 -3.47
C GLY A 69 -4.28 -7.01 -2.28
N MET A 70 -4.04 -8.31 -2.35
CA MET A 70 -3.45 -9.12 -1.28
C MET A 70 -2.23 -9.93 -1.74
N GLY A 71 -1.36 -10.29 -0.80
CA GLY A 71 -0.24 -11.24 -0.94
C GLY A 71 0.94 -10.79 -1.80
N GLY A 72 0.80 -9.67 -2.52
CA GLY A 72 1.77 -9.20 -3.50
C GLY A 72 2.87 -8.33 -2.93
N ASP A 73 3.80 -7.96 -3.78
CA ASP A 73 4.75 -6.87 -3.54
C ASP A 73 4.04 -5.52 -3.51
N GLN A 74 4.69 -4.52 -2.90
CA GLN A 74 4.20 -3.15 -2.90
C GLN A 74 3.86 -2.70 -4.35
N PRO A 75 2.64 -2.19 -4.61
CA PRO A 75 2.25 -1.79 -5.95
C PRO A 75 3.11 -0.64 -6.47
N ARG A 76 3.33 -0.59 -7.78
CA ARG A 76 4.06 0.50 -8.44
C ARG A 76 3.17 1.18 -9.44
N ILE A 77 3.21 2.51 -9.44
CA ILE A 77 2.35 3.35 -10.26
C ILE A 77 3.23 4.12 -11.25
N SER A 78 2.80 4.15 -12.51
CA SER A 78 3.50 4.86 -13.58
C SER A 78 2.50 5.42 -14.58
N LEU A 79 2.83 6.57 -15.18
CA LEU A 79 2.07 7.12 -16.29
C LEU A 79 2.54 6.47 -17.59
N ILE A 80 1.62 5.93 -18.39
CA ILE A 80 1.93 5.28 -19.68
C ILE A 80 1.26 5.95 -20.88
N GLY A 81 0.41 6.94 -20.61
CA GLY A 81 -0.26 7.77 -21.60
C GLY A 81 -0.79 9.04 -20.95
N PRO A 82 -1.38 9.98 -21.72
CA PRO A 82 -1.85 11.25 -21.19
C PRO A 82 -2.93 11.11 -20.10
N ASP A 83 -3.72 10.04 -20.13
CA ASP A 83 -4.81 9.77 -19.19
C ASP A 83 -4.72 8.37 -18.57
N THR A 84 -3.70 7.60 -18.93
CA THR A 84 -3.61 6.18 -18.63
C THR A 84 -2.50 5.91 -17.63
N ILE A 85 -2.88 5.36 -16.48
CA ILE A 85 -2.00 5.01 -15.38
C ILE A 85 -1.87 3.50 -15.32
N LEU A 86 -0.64 3.02 -15.31
CA LEU A 86 -0.31 1.62 -15.09
C LEU A 86 0.00 1.39 -13.62
N LEU A 87 -0.77 0.52 -12.98
CA LEU A 87 -0.49 -0.04 -11.67
C LEU A 87 0.00 -1.47 -11.81
N ARG A 88 1.25 -1.71 -11.42
CA ARG A 88 1.86 -3.05 -11.41
C ARG A 88 1.72 -3.64 -10.01
N TYR A 89 1.14 -4.83 -9.91
CA TYR A 89 0.99 -5.55 -8.65
C TYR A 89 1.44 -7.00 -8.79
N CYS A 90 2.62 -7.31 -8.27
CA CYS A 90 3.25 -8.61 -8.49
C CYS A 90 2.96 -9.59 -7.37
N ARG A 91 2.93 -10.88 -7.71
CA ARG A 91 2.79 -11.98 -6.75
C ARG A 91 1.54 -11.94 -5.87
N GLY A 92 0.63 -11.02 -6.16
CA GLY A 92 -0.59 -10.82 -5.40
C GLY A 92 -1.83 -11.12 -6.21
N SER A 93 -2.95 -11.20 -5.50
CA SER A 93 -4.29 -11.20 -6.08
C SER A 93 -4.87 -9.80 -6.05
N ILE A 94 -5.65 -9.49 -7.08
CA ILE A 94 -6.43 -8.26 -7.13
C ILE A 94 -7.78 -8.53 -6.49
N ASP A 95 -8.16 -7.69 -5.53
CA ASP A 95 -9.49 -7.75 -4.91
C ASP A 95 -10.41 -6.70 -5.52
N LYS A 96 -9.88 -5.51 -5.80
CA LYS A 96 -10.65 -4.38 -6.35
C LYS A 96 -9.80 -3.49 -7.23
N VAL A 97 -10.39 -3.02 -8.33
CA VAL A 97 -9.82 -1.99 -9.22
C VAL A 97 -10.93 -1.05 -9.63
N GLU A 98 -10.72 0.25 -9.46
CA GLU A 98 -11.49 1.28 -10.17
C GLU A 98 -10.79 1.56 -11.50
N SER A 99 -11.37 1.08 -12.60
CA SER A 99 -10.76 1.18 -13.94
C SER A 99 -10.75 2.62 -14.48
N SER A 100 -11.58 3.49 -13.92
CA SER A 100 -11.60 4.91 -14.26
C SER A 100 -12.07 5.76 -13.08
N PHE A 101 -11.46 6.93 -12.90
CA PHE A 101 -11.85 7.91 -11.89
C PHE A 101 -11.58 9.33 -12.40
N PHE A 102 -12.29 10.30 -11.83
CA PHE A 102 -12.22 11.69 -12.29
C PHE A 102 -11.06 12.43 -11.62
N GLU A 103 -10.19 13.01 -12.44
CA GLU A 103 -9.34 14.10 -12.03
C GLU A 103 -10.20 15.38 -12.07
N GLN A 104 -10.57 15.87 -10.88
CA GLN A 104 -11.30 17.14 -10.78
C GLN A 104 -10.48 18.29 -11.35
N PRO A 105 -11.15 19.35 -11.84
CA PRO A 105 -10.45 20.40 -12.55
C PRO A 105 -9.48 21.12 -11.61
N SER A 106 -8.20 21.03 -11.95
CA SER A 106 -7.35 22.22 -11.84
C SER A 106 -8.06 23.36 -12.59
N PRO A 107 -8.04 24.61 -12.08
CA PRO A 107 -8.66 25.77 -12.73
C PRO A 107 -8.36 25.89 -14.23
N ASP A 108 -7.22 25.35 -14.66
CA ASP A 108 -6.70 25.50 -16.02
C ASP A 108 -7.06 24.35 -17.00
N ASN A 109 -7.50 23.17 -16.53
CA ASN A 109 -7.53 21.96 -17.36
C ASN A 109 -8.87 21.20 -17.44
N GLY A 110 -9.94 21.65 -16.78
CA GLY A 110 -11.26 21.00 -16.85
C GLY A 110 -11.30 19.60 -16.21
N VAL A 111 -12.42 18.89 -16.35
CA VAL A 111 -12.56 17.52 -15.82
C VAL A 111 -11.86 16.54 -16.76
N ARG A 112 -10.85 15.83 -16.25
CA ARG A 112 -10.16 14.76 -16.97
C ARG A 112 -10.53 13.41 -16.37
N ILE A 113 -10.74 12.40 -17.20
CA ILE A 113 -10.94 11.02 -16.73
C ILE A 113 -9.59 10.31 -16.77
N LEU A 114 -9.15 9.79 -15.63
CA LEU A 114 -7.98 8.92 -15.54
C LEU A 114 -8.42 7.47 -15.66
N ARG A 115 -7.63 6.68 -16.37
CA ARG A 115 -7.85 5.24 -16.58
C ARG A 115 -6.77 4.45 -15.86
N LEU A 116 -7.19 3.53 -14.98
CA LEU A 116 -6.28 2.65 -14.29
C LEU A 116 -6.20 1.30 -15.01
N GLN A 117 -5.03 1.00 -15.54
CA GLN A 117 -4.69 -0.31 -16.06
C GLN A 117 -3.89 -1.06 -15.01
N VAL A 118 -4.37 -2.23 -14.60
CA VAL A 118 -3.66 -3.05 -13.63
C VAL A 118 -3.05 -4.25 -14.34
N VAL A 119 -1.76 -4.47 -14.09
CA VAL A 119 -1.04 -5.64 -14.58
C VAL A 119 -0.54 -6.44 -13.39
N THR A 120 -0.97 -7.70 -13.31
CA THR A 120 -0.38 -8.69 -12.42
C THR A 120 0.71 -9.45 -13.13
N VAL A 121 1.91 -9.46 -12.55
CA VAL A 121 2.99 -10.31 -13.02
C VAL A 121 3.12 -11.48 -12.05
N PRO A 122 2.97 -12.75 -12.51
CA PRO A 122 3.34 -13.89 -11.70
C PRO A 122 4.83 -13.74 -11.39
N GLY A 123 5.22 -13.76 -10.12
CA GLY A 123 6.57 -13.36 -9.72
C GLY A 123 7.66 -14.10 -10.48
N VAL A 124 8.24 -13.45 -11.49
CA VAL A 124 9.41 -13.96 -12.20
C VAL A 124 10.63 -13.38 -11.48
N SER A 125 11.68 -14.18 -11.27
CA SER A 125 12.95 -13.65 -10.79
C SER A 125 14.01 -13.77 -11.87
N ILE A 126 14.66 -12.67 -12.21
CA ILE A 126 15.79 -12.65 -13.16
C ILE A 126 17.03 -12.27 -12.36
N LYS A 127 18.05 -13.15 -12.37
CA LYS A 127 19.31 -12.97 -11.62
C LYS A 127 19.09 -12.68 -10.12
N GLY A 128 18.12 -13.36 -9.50
CA GLY A 128 17.80 -13.21 -8.08
C GLY A 128 17.04 -11.92 -7.71
N ARG A 129 16.68 -11.09 -8.69
CA ARG A 129 15.80 -9.93 -8.49
C ARG A 129 14.40 -10.28 -8.98
N SER A 130 13.40 -10.05 -8.15
CA SER A 130 12.00 -10.14 -8.56
C SER A 130 11.74 -9.12 -9.67
N VAL A 131 11.13 -9.59 -10.75
CA VAL A 131 10.78 -8.81 -11.94
C VAL A 131 9.29 -8.53 -11.92
N CYS A 132 9.06 -7.22 -11.88
CA CYS A 132 7.84 -6.46 -12.00
C CYS A 132 8.17 -5.29 -12.92
#